data_AF-A0A811T6T4-F1
#
_entry.id   AF-A0A811T6T4-F1
#
_cell.length_a   1.000
_cell.length_b   1.000
_cell.length_c   1.000
_cell.angle_alpha   90.00
_cell.angle_beta   90.00
_cell.angle_gamma   90.00
#
_symmetry.space_group_name_H-M   'P 1'
#
loop_
_entity.id
_entity.type
_entity.pdbx_description
1 polymer ?
#
loop_
_entity_poly.entity_id
_entity_poly.type
_entity_poly.pdbx_seq_one_letter_code
_entity_poly.pdbx_strand_id
1 'polypeptide(L)'
;MPVSKRLTQLLDNMAPPERAEVETFAAFVVARRSLGNLSVLTDEISTQELMRLVMNSGSFDWLDASCEDVYSSEDGEAVEWLSES
;
A
#
# COMPACT_ATOMS: atom_id res chain seq x y z
N MET A 1 23.05 -19.77 -6.76
CA MET A 1 24.40 -19.29 -6.37
C MET A 1 24.45 -19.23 -4.86
N PRO A 2 25.50 -19.71 -4.19
CA PRO A 2 25.59 -19.58 -2.74
C PRO A 2 25.70 -18.10 -2.38
N VAL A 3 24.86 -17.63 -1.47
CA VAL A 3 24.96 -16.29 -0.90
C VAL A 3 26.38 -16.17 -0.33
N SER A 4 27.10 -15.11 -0.71
CA SER A 4 28.46 -14.88 -0.23
C SER A 4 28.44 -14.88 1.30
N LYS A 5 29.22 -15.77 1.94
CA LYS A 5 29.32 -15.86 3.41
C LYS A 5 29.59 -14.51 4.07
N ARG A 6 30.29 -13.63 3.35
CA ARG A 6 30.61 -12.26 3.76
C ARG A 6 29.38 -11.34 3.76
N LEU A 7 28.45 -11.50 2.81
CA LEU A 7 27.24 -10.68 2.75
C LEU A 7 26.32 -11.00 3.94
N THR A 8 26.12 -12.29 4.24
CA THR A 8 25.33 -12.72 5.40
C THR A 8 25.91 -12.16 6.69
N GLN A 9 27.23 -12.24 6.89
CA GLN A 9 27.90 -11.65 8.04
C GLN A 9 27.73 -10.13 8.14
N LEU A 10 27.71 -9.40 7.02
CA LEU A 10 27.48 -7.96 7.04
C LEU A 10 26.04 -7.61 7.41
N LEU A 11 25.06 -8.36 6.91
CA LEU A 11 23.65 -8.17 7.24
C LEU A 11 23.33 -8.51 8.71
N ASP A 12 23.99 -9.53 9.26
CA ASP A 12 23.81 -9.93 10.66
C ASP A 12 24.43 -8.94 11.66
N ASN A 13 25.41 -8.14 11.20
CA ASN A 13 26.08 -7.12 12.01
C ASN A 13 25.42 -5.73 11.91
N MET A 14 24.42 -5.55 11.05
CA MET A 14 23.70 -4.27 10.92
C MET A 14 22.74 -4.04 12.10
N ALA A 15 22.58 -2.78 12.47
CA ALA A 15 21.51 -2.40 13.38
C ALA A 15 20.14 -2.65 12.70
N PRO A 16 19.06 -2.91 13.47
CA PRO A 16 17.72 -3.10 12.90
C PRO A 16 17.28 -2.04 11.88
N PRO A 17 17.46 -0.71 12.10
CA PRO A 17 17.08 0.30 11.10
C PRO A 17 17.93 0.22 9.82
N GLU A 18 19.24 0.01 9.94
CA GLU A 18 20.16 -0.08 8.79
C GLU A 18 19.82 -1.29 7.91
N ARG A 19 19.50 -2.42 8.55
CA ARG A 19 19.08 -3.63 7.86
C ARG A 19 17.76 -3.41 7.10
N ALA A 20 16.79 -2.73 7.70
CA ALA A 20 15.52 -2.41 7.07
C ALA A 20 15.70 -1.53 5.82
N GLU A 21 16.61 -0.55 5.86
CA GLU A 21 16.93 0.27 4.69
C GLU A 21 17.51 -0.55 3.54
N VAL A 22 18.45 -1.47 3.85
CA VAL A 22 19.09 -2.33 2.84
C VAL A 22 18.09 -3.31 2.23
N GLU A 23 17.23 -3.93 3.05
CA GLU A 23 16.16 -4.82 2.60
C GLU A 23 15.15 -4.07 1.72
N THR A 24 14.77 -2.85 2.10
CA THR A 24 13.87 -1.98 1.31
C THR A 24 14.47 -1.62 -0.05
N PHE A 25 15.76 -1.23 -0.08
CA PHE A 25 16.44 -0.92 -1.32
C PHE A 25 16.55 -2.15 -2.24
N ALA A 26 16.87 -3.32 -1.68
CA ALA A 26 16.92 -4.56 -2.45
C ALA A 26 15.55 -4.91 -3.05
N ALA A 27 14.47 -4.79 -2.26
CA ALA A 27 13.10 -5.02 -2.72
C ALA A 27 12.74 -4.09 -3.89
N PHE A 28 13.08 -2.80 -3.79
CA PHE A 28 12.87 -1.83 -4.87
C PHE A 28 13.59 -2.23 -6.17
N VAL A 29 14.87 -2.61 -6.09
CA VAL A 29 15.65 -2.99 -7.28
C VAL A 29 15.10 -4.25 -7.95
N VAL A 30 14.71 -5.24 -7.15
CA VAL A 30 14.10 -6.49 -7.64
C VAL A 30 12.77 -6.20 -8.33
N ALA A 31 11.92 -5.36 -7.73
CA ALA A 31 10.64 -4.95 -8.30
C ALA A 31 10.80 -4.18 -9.61
N ARG A 32 11.65 -3.14 -9.61
CA ARG A 32 11.88 -2.27 -10.77
C ARG A 32 12.40 -3.05 -11.99
N ARG A 33 13.20 -4.09 -11.77
CA ARG A 33 13.83 -4.86 -12.84
C ARG A 33 13.11 -6.18 -13.15
N SER A 34 11.98 -6.44 -12.49
CA SER A 34 11.22 -7.69 -12.63
C SER A 34 12.09 -8.95 -12.46
N LEU A 35 13.09 -8.89 -11.55
CA LEU A 35 14.11 -9.94 -11.39
C LEU A 35 13.66 -11.10 -10.50
N GLY A 36 12.48 -10.98 -9.88
CA GLY A 36 11.84 -12.07 -9.14
C GLY A 36 10.37 -12.14 -9.52
N ASN A 37 9.78 -13.33 -9.36
CA ASN A 37 8.34 -13.42 -9.17
C ASN A 37 8.05 -12.62 -7.90
N LEU A 38 7.42 -11.46 -8.06
CA LEU A 38 7.13 -10.53 -6.97
C LEU A 38 6.01 -11.08 -6.05
N SER A 39 6.01 -12.39 -5.76
CA SER A 39 5.03 -12.98 -4.85
C SER A 39 5.22 -12.50 -3.41
N VAL A 40 6.34 -11.85 -3.08
CA VAL A 40 6.64 -11.35 -1.73
C VAL A 40 5.91 -10.03 -1.41
N LEU A 41 5.52 -9.26 -2.42
CA LEU A 41 4.70 -8.04 -2.24
C LEU A 41 3.21 -8.28 -2.59
N THR A 42 2.90 -9.46 -3.11
CA THR A 42 1.54 -9.96 -3.32
C THR A 42 1.33 -11.26 -2.55
N ASP A 43 2.06 -11.47 -1.44
CA ASP A 43 1.59 -12.43 -0.45
C ASP A 43 0.24 -11.85 -0.05
N GLU A 44 -0.81 -12.58 -0.41
CA GLU A 44 -2.20 -12.18 -0.37
C GLU A 44 -2.44 -11.30 0.86
N ILE A 45 -2.47 -9.97 0.69
CA ILE A 45 -2.99 -9.12 1.74
C ILE A 45 -4.39 -9.66 1.95
N SER A 46 -4.62 -10.26 3.12
CA SER A 46 -5.91 -10.83 3.41
C SER A 46 -6.93 -9.72 3.22
N THR A 47 -8.12 -10.04 2.70
CA THR A 47 -9.17 -9.03 2.52
C THR A 47 -9.41 -8.22 3.80
N GLN A 48 -9.16 -8.83 4.96
CA GLN A 48 -9.19 -8.22 6.28
C GLN A 48 -8.08 -7.18 6.52
N GLU A 49 -6.84 -7.46 6.14
CA GLU A 49 -5.73 -6.49 6.23
C GLU A 49 -5.88 -5.35 5.24
N LEU A 50 -6.39 -5.64 4.04
CA LEU A 50 -6.72 -4.61 3.06
C LEU A 50 -7.81 -3.69 3.61
N MET A 51 -8.89 -4.27 4.17
CA MET A 51 -9.95 -3.50 4.82
C MET A 51 -9.40 -2.65 5.97
N ARG A 52 -8.52 -3.20 6.83
CA ARG A 52 -7.91 -2.42 7.91
C ARG A 52 -7.06 -1.26 7.39
N LEU A 53 -6.28 -1.46 6.33
CA LEU A 53 -5.47 -0.40 5.73
C LEU A 53 -6.36 0.73 5.21
N VAL A 54 -7.43 0.38 4.49
CA VAL A 54 -8.37 1.34 3.89
C VAL A 54 -9.17 2.10 4.96
N MET A 55 -9.59 1.42 6.03
CA MET A 55 -10.27 2.06 7.16
C MET A 55 -9.33 2.98 7.95
N ASN A 56 -8.05 2.61 8.08
CA ASN A 56 -7.07 3.41 8.83
C ASN A 56 -6.49 4.59 8.02
N SER A 57 -6.53 4.54 6.69
CA SER A 57 -5.99 5.59 5.83
C SER A 57 -6.95 6.77 5.62
N GLY A 58 -8.17 6.69 6.19
CA GLY A 58 -9.21 7.68 5.95
C GLY A 58 -9.73 7.68 4.52
N SER A 59 -9.51 6.59 3.77
CA SER A 59 -9.84 6.50 2.35
C SER A 59 -11.33 6.51 2.05
N PHE A 60 -12.17 6.43 3.09
CA PHE A 60 -13.63 6.56 3.02
C PHE A 60 -14.15 7.76 3.82
N ASP A 61 -13.27 8.56 4.43
CA ASP A 61 -13.70 9.74 5.19
C ASP A 61 -14.43 10.77 4.31
N TRP A 62 -14.20 10.71 2.99
CA TRP A 62 -14.95 11.46 2.00
C TRP A 62 -16.44 11.07 2.00
N LEU A 63 -16.80 9.78 2.13
CA LEU A 63 -18.21 9.34 2.16
C LEU A 63 -19.03 9.95 3.31
N ASP A 64 -18.39 10.28 4.43
CA ASP A 64 -19.02 10.92 5.59
C ASP A 64 -18.93 12.46 5.56
N ALA A 65 -18.28 13.03 4.54
CA ALA A 65 -18.13 14.47 4.43
C ALA A 65 -19.47 15.11 4.05
N SER A 66 -19.96 16.01 4.90
CA SER A 66 -21.23 16.73 4.71
C SER A 66 -21.28 17.65 3.48
N CYS A 67 -20.19 17.73 2.71
CA CYS A 67 -20.00 18.64 1.59
C CYS A 67 -19.55 17.91 0.32
N GLU A 68 -19.84 16.62 0.19
CA GLU A 68 -19.58 15.92 -1.07
C GLU A 68 -20.48 16.48 -2.16
N ASP A 69 -19.86 17.06 -3.19
CA ASP A 69 -20.56 17.51 -4.38
C ASP A 69 -21.09 16.27 -5.11
N VAL A 70 -22.40 16.05 -5.04
CA VAL A 70 -23.06 14.97 -5.79
C VAL A 70 -23.37 15.49 -7.18
N TYR A 71 -22.90 14.76 -8.18
CA TYR A 71 -23.17 15.07 -9.57
C TYR A 71 -24.07 14.01 -10.19
N SER A 72 -25.01 14.46 -11.01
CA SER A 72 -25.88 13.61 -11.81
C SER A 72 -25.06 12.76 -12.78
N SER A 73 -25.41 11.48 -12.92
CA SER A 73 -24.76 10.57 -13.86
C SER A 73 -25.18 10.81 -15.32
N GLU A 74 -26.19 11.65 -15.55
CA GLU A 74 -26.81 11.88 -16.86
C GLU A 74 -26.20 13.11 -17.55
N ASP A 75 -26.01 14.19 -16.81
CA ASP A 75 -25.52 15.48 -17.32
C ASP A 75 -24.28 16.01 -16.57
N GLY A 76 -23.91 15.41 -15.44
CA GLY A 76 -22.76 15.82 -14.64
C GLY A 76 -22.98 17.11 -13.84
N GLU A 77 -24.22 17.60 -13.76
CA GLU A 77 -24.56 18.79 -12.97
C GLU A 77 -24.73 18.46 -11.48
N ALA A 78 -24.53 19.45 -10.61
CA ALA A 78 -24.62 19.26 -9.16
C ALA A 78 -26.08 19.00 -8.72
N VAL A 79 -26.28 18.05 -7.80
CA VAL A 79 -27.59 17.60 -7.31
C VAL A 79 -27.62 17.64 -5.78
N GLU A 80 -28.74 18.11 -5.20
CA GLU A 80 -28.98 18.04 -3.76
C GLU A 80 -29.55 16.68 -3.36
N TRP A 81 -29.02 16.07 -2.29
CA TRP A 81 -29.64 14.88 -1.69
C TRP A 81 -31.05 15.22 -1.21
N LEU A 82 -32.04 14.43 -1.64
CA LEU A 82 -33.37 14.47 -1.06
C LEU A 82 -33.27 14.02 0.40
N SER A 83 -33.28 14.98 1.32
CA SER A 83 -33.30 14.70 2.76
C SER A 83 -34.70 14.21 3.14
N GLU A 84 -34.84 12.94 3.54
CA GLU A 84 -36.10 12.48 4.14
C GLU A 84 -36.36 13.24 5.46
N SER A 85 -37.61 13.70 5.64
CA SER A 85 -38.08 14.44 6.81
C SER A 85 -38.42 13.55 8.00
#